data_AF-A0AAU2VTL9-F1
#
_entry.id   AF-A0AAU2VTL9-F1
#
_cell.length_a   1.000
_cell.length_b   1.000
_cell.length_c   1.000
_cell.angle_alpha   90.00
_cell.angle_beta   90.00
_cell.angle_gamma   90.00
#
_symmetry.space_group_name_H-M   'P 1'
#
loop_
_entity.id
_entity.type
_entity.pdbx_description
1 polymer ?
#
loop_
_entity_poly.entity_id
_entity_poly.type
_entity_poly.pdbx_seq_one_letter_code
_entity_poly.pdbx_strand_id
1 'polypeptide(L)'
;MSVPVPGSCVAHFGSGGLRRFATAETRMARVPVATASVLTEVGVPVHVTPYFRAAKPADPPDLGVFDAHGSAAVPSGQKEGWLRLGTDGLAHIYVGPDETVQAVFLGRGEAGMFVNQSVSAFNAALTVLDRQLPVIAASSDLKAAATAFRELNAEVRQLDDEAFAQRESWWPRVLDDVRHTLNFPFSAAFEYIDAAGAKQVATEATGPGRVHPEELVWARLEGEGIAPQQVRRVYCELEPCMLPGHYCAVWMQQTFPHAEFTHSFDFGSDAESREAGLRGLIIQTAQQSAAGE
;
A
#
# COMPACT_ATOMS: atom_id res chain seq x y z
N MET A 1 17.06 9.49 30.52
CA MET A 1 17.77 8.91 29.36
C MET A 1 17.10 9.47 28.13
N SER A 2 17.77 10.35 27.39
CA SER A 2 17.21 10.96 26.19
C SER A 2 17.03 9.88 25.13
N VAL A 3 15.78 9.67 24.70
CA VAL A 3 15.45 8.83 23.54
C VAL A 3 16.21 9.39 22.34
N PRO A 4 16.89 8.57 21.51
CA PRO A 4 17.53 9.07 20.31
C PRO A 4 16.48 9.74 19.43
N VAL A 5 16.69 11.00 19.08
CA VAL A 5 15.87 11.67 18.05
C VAL A 5 15.99 10.81 16.79
N PRO A 6 14.89 10.30 16.22
CA PRO A 6 14.96 9.57 14.96
C PRO A 6 15.74 10.40 13.94
N GLY A 7 16.66 9.77 13.20
CA GLY A 7 17.39 10.44 12.14
C GLY A 7 16.40 11.17 11.22
N SER A 8 16.71 12.42 10.87
CA SER A 8 15.83 13.19 9.98
C SER A 8 15.60 12.43 8.68
N CYS A 9 14.44 12.64 8.03
CA CYS A 9 14.12 12.05 6.72
C CYS A 9 15.27 12.21 5.70
N VAL A 10 15.99 13.34 5.75
CA VAL A 10 17.20 13.61 4.95
C VAL A 10 18.36 12.69 5.27
N ALA A 11 18.59 12.37 6.55
CA ALA A 11 19.66 11.46 6.96
C ALA A 11 19.37 10.01 6.52
N HIS A 12 18.10 9.61 6.49
CA HIS A 12 17.68 8.25 6.11
C HIS A 12 17.72 8.03 4.60
N PHE A 13 17.04 8.88 3.82
CA PHE A 13 16.90 8.72 2.36
C PHE A 13 18.05 9.34 1.56
N GLY A 14 18.85 10.21 2.17
CA GLY A 14 19.87 10.99 1.48
C GLY A 14 19.29 11.99 0.47
N SER A 15 20.17 12.70 -0.24
CA SER A 15 19.74 13.72 -1.21
C SER A 15 19.08 13.14 -2.46
N GLY A 16 19.50 11.94 -2.89
CA GLY A 16 18.98 11.25 -4.08
C GLY A 16 17.70 10.43 -3.84
N GLY A 17 17.43 10.05 -2.58
CA GLY A 17 16.19 9.36 -2.20
C GLY A 17 15.02 10.30 -1.88
N LEU A 18 15.22 11.62 -2.01
CA LEU A 18 14.21 12.63 -1.76
C LEU A 18 13.87 13.42 -3.03
N ARG A 19 12.58 13.52 -3.31
CA ARG A 19 12.04 14.35 -4.37
C ARG A 19 11.59 15.68 -3.79
N ARG A 20 12.28 16.75 -4.17
CA ARG A 20 11.93 18.14 -3.86
C ARG A 20 10.97 18.70 -4.90
N PHE A 21 10.12 19.62 -4.48
CA PHE A 21 9.18 20.31 -5.35
C PHE A 21 9.72 21.70 -5.70
N ALA A 22 9.50 22.13 -6.94
CA ALA A 22 9.89 23.47 -7.36
C ALA A 22 8.99 24.52 -6.68
N THR A 23 9.55 25.69 -6.38
CA THR A 23 8.78 26.81 -5.81
C THR A 23 7.60 27.24 -6.68
N ALA A 24 7.68 27.02 -8.00
CA ALA A 24 6.56 27.28 -8.91
C ALA A 24 5.39 26.32 -8.64
N GLU A 25 5.66 25.02 -8.43
CA GLU A 25 4.64 24.01 -8.13
C GLU A 25 3.91 24.34 -6.82
N THR A 26 4.66 24.66 -5.76
CA THR A 26 4.08 24.98 -4.46
C THR A 26 3.26 26.28 -4.47
N ARG A 27 3.71 27.31 -5.22
CA ARG A 27 2.93 28.56 -5.37
C ARG A 27 1.64 28.36 -6.17
N MET A 28 1.68 27.57 -7.24
CA MET A 28 0.48 27.26 -8.03
C MET A 28 -0.56 26.52 -7.18
N ALA A 29 -0.11 25.61 -6.32
CA ALA A 29 -0.98 24.81 -5.47
C ALA A 29 -1.49 25.54 -4.21
N ARG A 30 -1.23 26.84 -4.02
CA ARG A 30 -1.70 27.65 -2.87
C ARG A 30 -1.48 27.01 -1.49
N VAL A 31 -0.48 26.14 -1.35
CA VAL A 31 -0.15 25.53 -0.05
C VAL A 31 0.48 26.57 0.89
N PRO A 32 0.31 26.44 2.22
CA PRO A 32 0.91 27.36 3.19
C PRO A 32 2.44 27.43 3.10
N VAL A 33 3.02 28.56 3.55
CA VAL A 33 4.46 28.81 3.47
C VAL A 33 5.27 27.75 4.21
N ALA A 34 4.80 27.30 5.38
CA ALA A 34 5.47 26.26 6.16
C ALA A 34 5.58 24.94 5.36
N THR A 35 4.48 24.49 4.77
CA THR A 35 4.44 23.32 3.88
C THR A 35 5.34 23.50 2.66
N ALA A 36 5.30 24.68 2.03
CA ALA A 36 6.13 24.99 0.86
C ALA A 36 7.63 24.93 1.18
N SER A 37 8.06 25.43 2.34
CA SER A 37 9.46 25.32 2.80
C SER A 37 9.87 23.85 2.96
N VAL A 38 9.05 23.02 3.63
CA VAL A 38 9.34 21.59 3.78
C VAL A 38 9.48 20.90 2.43
N LEU A 39 8.56 21.15 1.49
CA LEU A 39 8.55 20.51 0.18
C LEU A 39 9.72 20.95 -0.72
N THR A 40 10.19 22.19 -0.57
CA THR A 40 11.31 22.72 -1.38
C THR A 40 12.67 22.36 -0.80
N GLU A 41 12.83 22.36 0.53
CA GLU A 41 14.10 22.11 1.22
C GLU A 41 14.34 20.61 1.47
N VAL A 42 13.30 19.90 1.94
CA VAL A 42 13.36 18.48 2.27
C VAL A 42 12.78 17.64 1.14
N GLY A 43 11.56 17.96 0.69
CA GLY A 43 10.82 17.14 -0.27
C GLY A 43 10.05 15.99 0.39
N VAL A 44 9.80 14.93 -0.37
CA VAL A 44 9.21 13.66 0.10
C VAL A 44 10.06 12.48 -0.41
N PRO A 45 10.04 11.30 0.24
CA PRO A 45 10.72 10.11 -0.26
C PRO A 45 10.34 9.78 -1.71
N VAL A 46 11.30 9.38 -2.55
CA VAL A 46 11.00 8.98 -3.94
C VAL A 46 10.08 7.75 -3.95
N HIS A 47 10.35 6.79 -3.07
CA HIS A 47 9.52 5.62 -2.84
C HIS A 47 9.68 5.10 -1.40
N VAL A 48 8.62 4.52 -0.86
CA VAL A 48 8.60 3.62 0.31
C VAL A 48 7.67 2.49 -0.07
N THR A 49 8.23 1.41 -0.61
CA THR A 49 7.45 0.35 -1.26
C THR A 49 6.77 -0.56 -0.23
N PRO A 50 5.51 -0.98 -0.46
CA PRO A 50 4.63 -0.63 -1.58
C PRO A 50 3.81 0.65 -1.38
N TYR A 51 3.82 1.22 -0.18
CA TYR A 51 2.84 2.20 0.26
C TYR A 51 2.98 3.63 -0.30
N PHE A 52 4.14 4.03 -0.83
CA PHE A 52 4.28 5.38 -1.37
C PHE A 52 5.26 5.46 -2.55
N ARG A 53 4.87 6.26 -3.55
CA ARG A 53 5.72 6.70 -4.66
C ARG A 53 5.46 8.17 -4.95
N ALA A 54 6.51 8.99 -5.00
CA ALA A 54 6.39 10.42 -5.32
C ALA A 54 5.96 10.66 -6.78
N ALA A 55 5.03 11.59 -7.00
CA ALA A 55 4.39 11.84 -8.31
C ALA A 55 5.22 12.77 -9.20
N LYS A 56 5.95 12.31 -10.21
CA LYS A 56 6.91 13.10 -11.02
C LYS A 56 6.25 14.32 -11.71
N PRO A 57 7.01 15.37 -12.08
CA PRO A 57 6.44 16.56 -12.74
C PRO A 57 5.71 16.26 -14.06
N ALA A 58 6.12 15.19 -14.76
CA ALA A 58 5.51 14.73 -16.00
C ALA A 58 4.39 13.71 -15.78
N ASP A 59 4.15 13.27 -14.54
CA ASP A 59 3.06 12.34 -14.27
C ASP A 59 1.74 13.06 -14.53
N PRO A 60 0.84 12.48 -15.34
CA PRO A 60 -0.44 13.12 -15.56
C PRO A 60 -1.21 13.18 -14.22
N PRO A 61 -2.09 14.18 -14.05
CA PRO A 61 -2.74 14.46 -12.77
C PRO A 61 -3.58 13.28 -12.25
N ASP A 62 -3.95 12.36 -13.13
CA ASP A 62 -4.71 11.12 -12.93
C ASP A 62 -3.86 9.84 -12.88
N LEU A 63 -2.52 9.91 -12.85
CA LEU A 63 -1.68 8.70 -12.83
C LEU A 63 -1.72 7.95 -11.48
N GLY A 64 -2.59 6.96 -11.31
CA GLY A 64 -2.34 5.83 -10.41
C GLY A 64 -1.29 4.89 -11.01
N VAL A 65 -0.60 4.08 -10.20
CA VAL A 65 0.35 3.07 -10.71
C VAL A 65 -0.36 2.04 -11.61
N PHE A 66 -1.67 1.89 -11.46
CA PHE A 66 -2.50 0.95 -12.20
C PHE A 66 -3.24 1.54 -13.42
N ASP A 67 -2.93 2.78 -13.82
CA ASP A 67 -3.56 3.44 -15.00
C ASP A 67 -2.74 3.30 -16.30
N ALA A 68 -1.75 2.39 -16.34
CA ALA A 68 -0.95 2.15 -17.54
C ALA A 68 -1.78 1.67 -18.76
N HIS A 69 -3.03 1.22 -18.56
CA HIS A 69 -3.94 0.79 -19.61
C HIS A 69 -5.28 1.55 -19.60
N GLY A 70 -5.20 2.86 -19.82
CA GLY A 70 -6.18 3.57 -20.64
C GLY A 70 -7.59 3.74 -20.07
N SER A 71 -7.75 4.71 -19.18
CA SER A 71 -8.84 5.67 -19.29
C SER A 71 -8.44 6.94 -18.54
N ALA A 72 -8.31 8.06 -19.25
CA ALA A 72 -8.11 9.36 -18.62
C ALA A 72 -9.35 9.67 -17.76
N ALA A 73 -9.24 9.51 -16.44
CA ALA A 73 -10.30 9.90 -15.54
C ALA A 73 -10.32 11.44 -15.49
N VAL A 74 -11.49 12.01 -15.78
CA VAL A 74 -11.72 13.46 -15.70
C VAL A 74 -11.21 13.98 -14.35
N PRO A 75 -10.44 15.08 -14.29
CA PRO A 75 -10.11 15.70 -13.02
C PRO A 75 -11.43 16.06 -12.37
N SER A 76 -11.82 15.33 -11.31
CA SER A 76 -12.90 15.82 -10.47
C SER A 76 -12.41 17.17 -9.97
N GLY A 77 -13.16 18.23 -10.23
CA GLY A 77 -12.87 19.59 -9.74
C GLY A 77 -12.90 19.71 -8.20
N GLN A 78 -12.68 18.60 -7.50
CA GLN A 78 -12.88 18.44 -6.08
C GLN A 78 -11.69 18.92 -5.25
N LYS A 79 -10.51 19.15 -5.85
CA LYS A 79 -9.29 19.57 -5.15
C LYS A 79 -8.52 20.70 -5.83
N GLU A 80 -9.22 21.74 -6.31
CA GLU A 80 -8.56 23.01 -6.67
C GLU A 80 -7.73 23.53 -5.48
N GLY A 81 -6.46 23.86 -5.71
CA GLY A 81 -5.56 24.37 -4.66
C GLY A 81 -4.97 23.31 -3.73
N TRP A 82 -4.92 22.04 -4.15
CA TRP A 82 -4.15 21.00 -3.47
C TRP A 82 -2.91 20.65 -4.29
N LEU A 83 -1.82 20.24 -3.62
CA LEU A 83 -0.62 19.76 -4.28
C LEU A 83 -0.53 18.24 -4.19
N ARG A 84 -0.34 17.56 -5.33
CA ARG A 84 -0.12 16.12 -5.36
C ARG A 84 1.31 15.80 -4.90
N LEU A 85 1.44 14.98 -3.87
CA LEU A 85 2.73 14.48 -3.37
C LEU A 85 3.13 13.19 -4.09
N GLY A 86 2.18 12.29 -4.31
CA GLY A 86 2.46 10.94 -4.76
C GLY A 86 1.22 10.07 -4.97
N THR A 87 1.43 8.77 -4.85
CA THR A 87 0.41 7.72 -4.89
C THR A 87 0.85 6.55 -4.02
N ASP A 88 -0.13 5.82 -3.48
CA ASP A 88 0.05 4.53 -2.82
C ASP A 88 -0.31 3.35 -3.74
N GLY A 89 -0.40 3.56 -5.05
CA GLY A 89 -0.77 2.56 -6.05
C GLY A 89 -2.06 2.93 -6.75
N LEU A 90 -3.14 3.12 -5.99
CA LEU A 90 -4.46 3.51 -6.51
C LEU A 90 -4.87 4.90 -6.06
N ALA A 91 -4.71 5.23 -4.77
CA ALA A 91 -5.04 6.55 -4.28
C ALA A 91 -3.92 7.54 -4.60
N HIS A 92 -4.32 8.79 -4.78
CA HIS A 92 -3.41 9.91 -4.97
C HIS A 92 -3.21 10.59 -3.61
N ILE A 93 -1.95 10.75 -3.22
CA ILE A 93 -1.61 11.43 -1.96
C ILE A 93 -1.45 12.92 -2.25
N TYR A 94 -2.28 13.75 -1.63
CA TYR A 94 -2.26 15.20 -1.76
C TYR A 94 -2.01 15.89 -0.41
N VAL A 95 -1.46 17.09 -0.45
CA VAL A 95 -1.50 18.05 0.66
C VAL A 95 -2.45 19.21 0.32
N GLY A 96 -3.31 19.54 1.28
CA GLY A 96 -4.31 20.60 1.16
C GLY A 96 -3.83 21.97 1.64
N PRO A 97 -4.66 23.02 1.47
CA PRO A 97 -4.38 24.36 1.98
C PRO A 97 -4.41 24.45 3.52
N ASP A 98 -4.98 23.45 4.19
CA ASP A 98 -4.97 23.28 5.66
C ASP A 98 -3.76 22.47 6.15
N GLU A 99 -2.77 22.25 5.27
CA GLU A 99 -1.55 21.46 5.50
C GLU A 99 -1.77 19.95 5.65
N THR A 100 -3.01 19.49 5.68
CA THR A 100 -3.33 18.07 5.87
C THR A 100 -2.98 17.25 4.64
N VAL A 101 -2.46 16.05 4.88
CA VAL A 101 -2.17 15.05 3.85
C VAL A 101 -3.34 14.08 3.78
N GLN A 102 -3.84 13.84 2.56
CA GLN A 102 -4.97 12.94 2.31
C GLN A 102 -4.70 12.05 1.10
N ALA A 103 -5.16 10.80 1.20
CA ALA A 103 -5.22 9.87 0.08
C ALA A 103 -6.60 9.99 -0.59
N VAL A 104 -6.63 10.14 -1.91
CA VAL A 104 -7.82 10.50 -2.68
C VAL A 104 -7.98 9.55 -3.86
N PHE A 105 -9.15 8.93 -3.99
CA PHE A 105 -9.50 8.09 -5.12
C PHE A 105 -10.15 8.92 -6.23
N LEU A 106 -9.45 9.10 -7.34
CA LEU A 106 -9.98 9.86 -8.48
C LEU A 106 -10.99 9.01 -9.26
N GLY A 107 -12.16 9.59 -9.58
CA GLY A 107 -13.16 8.96 -10.46
C GLY A 107 -13.92 7.76 -9.91
N ARG A 108 -13.64 7.29 -8.69
CA ARG A 108 -14.25 6.06 -8.12
C ARG A 108 -15.37 6.29 -7.10
N GLY A 109 -15.61 7.53 -6.67
CA GLY A 109 -16.63 7.85 -5.67
C GLY A 109 -16.33 7.31 -4.26
N GLU A 110 -15.19 6.64 -4.07
CA GLU A 110 -14.68 6.20 -2.78
C GLU A 110 -14.27 7.40 -1.92
N ALA A 111 -14.54 7.32 -0.61
CA ALA A 111 -14.15 8.35 0.32
C ALA A 111 -12.61 8.42 0.42
N GLY A 112 -12.07 9.64 0.41
CA GLY A 112 -10.65 9.84 0.71
C GLY A 112 -10.31 9.45 2.14
N MET A 113 -9.04 9.11 2.38
CA MET A 113 -8.52 8.76 3.70
C MET A 113 -7.64 9.90 4.23
N PHE A 114 -7.81 10.22 5.50
CA PHE A 114 -6.85 11.07 6.20
C PHE A 114 -5.52 10.33 6.35
N VAL A 115 -4.41 11.01 6.08
CA VAL A 115 -3.06 10.44 6.16
C VAL A 115 -2.31 11.06 7.34
N ASN A 116 -2.07 12.37 7.33
CA ASN A 116 -1.37 13.07 8.40
C ASN A 116 -1.79 14.54 8.47
N GLN A 117 -1.55 15.19 9.60
CA GLN A 117 -1.77 16.62 9.80
C GLN A 117 -0.77 17.50 9.03
N SER A 118 0.39 16.96 8.64
CA SER A 118 1.40 17.72 7.90
C SER A 118 2.32 16.83 7.05
N VAL A 119 2.97 17.43 6.05
CA VAL A 119 4.02 16.77 5.25
C VAL A 119 5.21 16.33 6.10
N SER A 120 5.55 17.07 7.16
CA SER A 120 6.63 16.72 8.07
C SER A 120 6.32 15.44 8.85
N ALA A 121 5.09 15.31 9.38
CA ALA A 121 4.63 14.10 10.05
C ALA A 121 4.58 12.91 9.09
N PHE A 122 4.08 13.13 7.86
CA PHE A 122 4.05 12.12 6.81
C PHE A 122 5.46 11.60 6.46
N ASN A 123 6.42 12.50 6.22
CA ASN A 123 7.81 12.13 5.95
C ASN A 123 8.46 11.36 7.10
N ALA A 124 8.20 11.77 8.35
CA ALA A 124 8.72 11.07 9.52
C ALA A 124 8.15 9.65 9.62
N ALA A 125 6.84 9.49 9.41
CA ALA A 125 6.18 8.19 9.48
C ALA A 125 6.61 7.25 8.34
N LEU A 126 6.76 7.77 7.12
CA LEU A 126 7.35 7.03 6.00
C LEU A 126 8.80 6.59 6.27
N THR A 127 9.58 7.42 6.97
CA THR A 127 10.95 7.07 7.37
C THR A 127 10.97 5.89 8.36
N VAL A 128 10.06 5.87 9.34
CA VAL A 128 9.91 4.76 10.28
C VAL A 128 9.50 3.48 9.54
N LEU A 129 8.53 3.58 8.62
CA LEU A 129 8.04 2.47 7.82
C LEU A 129 9.17 1.85 6.97
N ASP A 130 9.90 2.68 6.21
CA ASP A 130 11.01 2.24 5.35
C ASP A 130 12.14 1.57 6.15
N ARG A 131 12.39 2.04 7.38
CA ARG A 131 13.38 1.44 8.28
C ARG A 131 12.94 0.08 8.82
N GLN A 132 11.67 -0.09 9.16
CA GLN A 132 11.17 -1.27 9.89
C GLN A 132 10.73 -2.42 8.95
N LEU A 133 10.22 -2.13 7.74
CA LEU A 133 9.77 -3.17 6.82
C LEU A 133 10.88 -4.20 6.46
N PRO A 134 12.11 -3.79 6.12
CA PRO A 134 13.19 -4.75 5.85
C PRO A 134 13.57 -5.59 7.08
N VAL A 135 13.44 -5.03 8.29
CA VAL A 135 13.70 -5.77 9.54
C VAL A 135 12.65 -6.86 9.74
N ILE A 136 11.39 -6.55 9.49
CA ILE A 136 10.29 -7.53 9.54
C ILE A 136 10.51 -8.62 8.49
N ALA A 137 10.83 -8.24 7.25
CA ALA A 137 11.04 -9.17 6.14
C ALA A 137 12.27 -10.08 6.32
N ALA A 138 13.35 -9.58 6.93
CA ALA A 138 14.58 -10.34 7.16
C ALA A 138 14.56 -11.14 8.47
N SER A 139 13.51 -11.03 9.28
CA SER A 139 13.42 -11.71 10.57
C SER A 139 13.34 -13.23 10.39
N SER A 140 14.22 -13.95 11.09
CA SER A 140 14.27 -15.43 11.07
C SER A 140 13.23 -16.10 11.97
N ASP A 141 12.56 -15.35 12.84
CA ASP A 141 11.50 -15.84 13.71
C ASP A 141 10.39 -14.80 13.92
N LEU A 142 9.20 -15.29 14.28
CA LEU A 142 8.00 -14.49 14.46
C LEU A 142 8.11 -13.48 15.62
N LYS A 143 8.92 -13.78 16.65
CA LYS A 143 9.06 -12.92 17.83
C LYS A 143 9.86 -11.65 17.48
N ALA A 144 10.92 -11.79 16.69
CA ALA A 144 11.71 -10.68 16.17
C ALA A 144 10.84 -9.80 15.26
N ALA A 145 10.14 -10.40 14.31
CA ALA A 145 9.26 -9.69 13.38
C ALA A 145 8.12 -8.95 14.13
N ALA A 146 7.50 -9.60 15.12
CA ALA A 146 6.48 -8.97 15.97
C ALA A 146 7.03 -7.84 16.84
N THR A 147 8.31 -7.89 17.22
CA THR A 147 8.96 -6.81 17.97
C THR A 147 9.17 -5.59 17.08
N ALA A 148 9.74 -5.80 15.88
CA ALA A 148 9.90 -4.74 14.88
C ALA A 148 8.55 -4.09 14.50
N PHE A 149 7.49 -4.89 14.32
CA PHE A 149 6.14 -4.37 14.09
C PHE A 149 5.60 -3.53 15.26
N ARG A 150 5.79 -3.98 16.51
CA ARG A 150 5.35 -3.20 17.68
C ARG A 150 6.06 -1.86 17.77
N GLU A 151 7.36 -1.83 17.48
CA GLU A 151 8.17 -0.60 17.43
C GLU A 151 7.69 0.33 16.32
N LEU A 152 7.50 -0.18 15.09
CA LEU A 152 6.89 0.55 13.97
C LEU A 152 5.56 1.20 14.38
N ASN A 153 4.64 0.41 14.93
CA ASN A 153 3.31 0.86 15.32
C ASN A 153 3.37 1.94 16.41
N ALA A 154 4.21 1.74 17.43
CA ALA A 154 4.37 2.70 18.52
C ALA A 154 4.98 4.02 18.04
N GLU A 155 6.02 3.98 17.20
CA GLU A 155 6.68 5.18 16.69
C GLU A 155 5.76 5.99 15.77
N VAL A 156 5.08 5.34 14.81
CA VAL A 156 4.17 6.06 13.89
C VAL A 156 3.02 6.73 14.65
N ARG A 157 2.46 6.07 15.67
CA ARG A 157 1.42 6.66 16.53
C ARG A 157 1.87 7.86 17.34
N GLN A 158 3.15 7.94 17.70
CA GLN A 158 3.70 9.08 18.44
C GLN A 158 3.91 10.31 17.55
N LEU A 159 4.01 10.13 16.22
CA LEU A 159 4.25 11.21 15.29
C LEU A 159 3.00 12.06 15.00
N ASP A 160 1.84 11.43 15.02
CA ASP A 160 0.56 12.04 14.67
C ASP A 160 -0.60 11.20 15.21
N ASP A 161 -1.26 11.66 16.27
CA ASP A 161 -2.37 10.96 16.90
C ASP A 161 -3.67 11.04 16.07
N GLU A 162 -3.89 12.17 15.39
CA GLU A 162 -5.05 12.39 14.51
C GLU A 162 -5.06 11.40 13.33
N ALA A 163 -3.88 10.97 12.86
CA ALA A 163 -3.75 9.91 11.85
C ALA A 163 -4.41 8.58 12.26
N PHE A 164 -4.65 8.38 13.55
CA PHE A 164 -5.29 7.20 14.13
C PHE A 164 -6.65 7.47 14.75
N ALA A 165 -7.19 8.69 14.62
CA ALA A 165 -8.50 9.05 15.17
C ALA A 165 -9.65 8.22 14.55
N GLN A 166 -9.52 7.86 13.27
CA GLN A 166 -10.47 7.00 12.55
C GLN A 166 -9.83 5.66 12.20
N ARG A 167 -10.58 4.56 12.36
CA ARG A 167 -10.08 3.19 12.13
C ARG A 167 -9.76 2.89 10.66
N GLU A 168 -10.39 3.62 9.74
CA GLU A 168 -10.21 3.50 8.29
C GLU A 168 -9.36 4.64 7.69
N SER A 169 -8.66 5.42 8.53
CA SER A 169 -7.59 6.29 8.05
C SER A 169 -6.45 5.48 7.43
N TRP A 170 -5.58 6.16 6.69
CA TRP A 170 -4.55 5.53 5.88
C TRP A 170 -3.54 4.71 6.71
N TRP A 171 -3.00 5.26 7.79
CA TRP A 171 -2.02 4.57 8.64
C TRP A 171 -2.57 3.34 9.36
N PRO A 172 -3.78 3.36 9.97
CA PRO A 172 -4.42 2.14 10.46
C PRO A 172 -4.51 1.02 9.42
N ARG A 173 -4.83 1.35 8.16
CA ARG A 173 -4.91 0.37 7.07
C ARG A 173 -3.53 -0.18 6.68
N VAL A 174 -2.51 0.68 6.59
CA VAL A 174 -1.12 0.25 6.34
C VAL A 174 -0.61 -0.65 7.47
N LEU A 175 -0.87 -0.32 8.73
CA LEU A 175 -0.41 -1.14 9.85
C LEU A 175 -1.20 -2.45 10.00
N ASP A 176 -2.48 -2.48 9.61
CA ASP A 176 -3.23 -3.73 9.50
C ASP A 176 -2.60 -4.65 8.47
N ASP A 177 -2.30 -4.11 7.29
CA ASP A 177 -1.68 -4.85 6.19
C ASP A 177 -0.38 -5.54 6.61
N VAL A 178 0.55 -4.77 7.20
CA VAL A 178 1.82 -5.30 7.73
C VAL A 178 1.57 -6.36 8.82
N ARG A 179 0.55 -6.15 9.67
CA ARG A 179 0.21 -7.11 10.73
C ARG A 179 -0.41 -8.39 10.19
N HIS A 180 -1.24 -8.32 9.16
CA HIS A 180 -1.93 -9.48 8.60
C HIS A 180 -0.94 -10.44 7.97
N THR A 181 -0.02 -9.93 7.15
CA THR A 181 1.07 -10.72 6.53
C THR A 181 2.04 -11.31 7.57
N LEU A 182 2.20 -10.64 8.71
CA LEU A 182 3.00 -11.11 9.84
C LEU A 182 2.31 -12.24 10.63
N ASN A 183 1.00 -12.11 10.88
CA ASN A 183 0.28 -12.94 11.85
C ASN A 183 -0.04 -14.33 11.32
N PHE A 184 -0.41 -14.44 10.03
CA PHE A 184 -0.85 -15.69 9.46
C PHE A 184 -0.57 -15.73 7.95
N PRO A 185 0.08 -16.77 7.43
CA PRO A 185 0.28 -16.92 6.00
C PRO A 185 -1.05 -17.24 5.33
N PHE A 186 -1.34 -16.58 4.22
CA PHE A 186 -2.46 -16.88 3.34
C PHE A 186 -1.97 -16.88 1.89
N SER A 187 -2.73 -17.55 1.02
CA SER A 187 -2.31 -17.90 -0.33
C SER A 187 -3.30 -17.51 -1.41
N ALA A 188 -2.78 -17.45 -2.63
CA ALA A 188 -3.54 -17.28 -3.85
C ALA A 188 -3.05 -18.30 -4.89
N ALA A 189 -3.95 -18.74 -5.76
CA ALA A 189 -3.68 -19.72 -6.81
C ALA A 189 -4.24 -19.24 -8.15
N PHE A 190 -3.39 -19.20 -9.19
CA PHE A 190 -3.76 -18.76 -10.52
C PHE A 190 -3.76 -19.96 -11.47
N GLU A 191 -4.89 -20.26 -12.10
CA GLU A 191 -5.01 -21.22 -13.20
C GLU A 191 -4.69 -20.49 -14.51
N TYR A 192 -3.74 -21.01 -15.29
CA TYR A 192 -3.37 -20.44 -16.58
C TYR A 192 -3.14 -21.53 -17.64
N ILE A 193 -3.13 -21.11 -18.91
CA ILE A 193 -2.80 -21.99 -20.03
C ILE A 193 -1.35 -21.72 -20.45
N ASP A 194 -0.49 -22.73 -20.41
CA ASP A 194 0.91 -22.61 -20.82
C ASP A 194 1.09 -22.55 -22.35
N ALA A 195 2.34 -22.40 -22.80
CA ALA A 195 2.67 -22.35 -24.24
C ALA A 195 2.34 -23.65 -25.00
N ALA A 196 2.21 -24.78 -24.31
CA ALA A 196 1.80 -26.06 -24.89
C ALA A 196 0.28 -26.22 -24.94
N GLY A 197 -0.48 -25.24 -24.44
CA GLY A 197 -1.93 -25.30 -24.35
C GLY A 197 -2.45 -26.11 -23.16
N ALA A 198 -1.57 -26.51 -22.23
CA ALA A 198 -1.96 -27.27 -21.04
C ALA A 198 -2.37 -26.33 -19.89
N LYS A 199 -3.31 -26.81 -19.07
CA LYS A 199 -3.73 -26.12 -17.85
C LYS A 199 -2.68 -26.32 -16.76
N GLN A 200 -2.24 -25.23 -16.16
CA GLN A 200 -1.31 -25.19 -15.04
C GLN A 200 -1.91 -24.37 -13.89
N VAL A 201 -1.42 -24.62 -12.68
CA VAL A 201 -1.76 -23.83 -11.49
C VAL A 201 -0.47 -23.41 -10.80
N ALA A 202 -0.34 -22.11 -10.54
CA ALA A 202 0.71 -21.57 -9.68
C ALA A 202 0.10 -21.06 -8.38
N THR A 203 0.74 -21.38 -7.26
CA THR A 203 0.29 -20.98 -5.92
C THR A 203 1.46 -20.38 -5.17
N GLU A 204 1.23 -19.23 -4.53
CA GLU A 204 2.17 -18.60 -3.61
C GLU A 204 1.45 -18.21 -2.33
N ALA A 205 2.19 -18.14 -1.23
CA ALA A 205 1.70 -17.68 0.06
C ALA A 205 2.52 -16.48 0.52
N THR A 206 1.85 -15.51 1.16
CA THR A 206 2.53 -14.39 1.81
C THR A 206 3.12 -14.79 3.16
N GLY A 207 3.86 -13.88 3.77
CA GLY A 207 4.48 -14.03 5.08
C GLY A 207 5.06 -12.72 5.57
N PRO A 208 5.77 -12.72 6.72
CA PRO A 208 6.26 -11.50 7.36
C PRO A 208 7.06 -10.61 6.40
N GLY A 209 6.57 -9.38 6.19
CA GLY A 209 7.23 -8.37 5.35
C GLY A 209 7.25 -8.70 3.84
N ARG A 210 6.50 -9.71 3.39
CA ARG A 210 6.30 -10.01 1.96
C ARG A 210 5.06 -9.28 1.45
N VAL A 211 5.02 -9.06 0.14
CA VAL A 211 3.83 -8.57 -0.57
C VAL A 211 2.71 -9.62 -0.59
N HIS A 212 1.53 -9.24 -1.09
CA HIS A 212 0.35 -10.11 -1.09
C HIS A 212 0.56 -11.32 -2.01
N PRO A 213 -0.08 -12.48 -1.72
CA PRO A 213 0.15 -13.68 -2.50
C PRO A 213 -0.22 -13.52 -3.98
N GLU A 214 -1.21 -12.69 -4.31
CA GLU A 214 -1.60 -12.39 -5.70
C GLU A 214 -0.45 -11.73 -6.47
N GLU A 215 0.27 -10.80 -5.84
CA GLU A 215 1.44 -10.16 -6.42
C GLU A 215 2.62 -11.14 -6.57
N LEU A 216 2.80 -12.03 -5.58
CA LEU A 216 3.83 -13.07 -5.63
C LEU A 216 3.59 -14.05 -6.78
N VAL A 217 2.36 -14.54 -6.93
CA VAL A 217 2.00 -15.43 -8.04
C VAL A 217 2.19 -14.71 -9.37
N TRP A 218 1.69 -13.47 -9.50
CA TRP A 218 1.80 -12.75 -10.76
C TRP A 218 3.24 -12.44 -11.14
N ALA A 219 4.07 -11.97 -10.21
CA ALA A 219 5.49 -11.71 -10.47
C ALA A 219 6.23 -12.96 -10.95
N ARG A 220 5.89 -14.14 -10.40
CA ARG A 220 6.42 -15.41 -10.86
C ARG A 220 5.97 -15.73 -12.29
N LEU A 221 4.67 -15.66 -12.56
CA LEU A 221 4.11 -15.97 -13.89
C LEU A 221 4.64 -15.03 -14.98
N GLU A 222 4.75 -13.74 -14.67
CA GLU A 222 5.34 -12.74 -15.56
C GLU A 222 6.82 -13.06 -15.83
N GLY A 223 7.58 -13.45 -14.81
CA GLY A 223 8.96 -13.91 -14.95
C GLY A 223 9.11 -15.20 -15.79
N GLU A 224 8.07 -16.05 -15.80
CA GLU A 224 7.97 -17.25 -16.65
C GLU A 224 7.44 -16.93 -18.08
N GLY A 225 7.13 -15.66 -18.38
CA GLY A 225 6.67 -15.20 -19.70
C GLY A 225 5.20 -15.48 -19.97
N ILE A 226 4.39 -15.72 -18.95
CA ILE A 226 2.94 -15.92 -19.08
C ILE A 226 2.25 -14.57 -19.27
N ALA A 227 1.52 -14.43 -20.37
CA ALA A 227 0.73 -13.23 -20.65
C ALA A 227 -0.55 -13.18 -19.79
N PRO A 228 -1.05 -11.98 -19.42
CA PRO A 228 -2.26 -11.87 -18.61
C PRO A 228 -3.50 -12.58 -19.19
N GLN A 229 -3.62 -12.62 -20.51
CA GLN A 229 -4.73 -13.28 -21.21
C GLN A 229 -4.71 -14.81 -21.10
N GLN A 230 -3.58 -15.38 -20.68
CA GLN A 230 -3.44 -16.82 -20.44
C GLN A 230 -4.02 -17.23 -19.08
N VAL A 231 -4.19 -16.29 -18.14
CA VAL A 231 -4.82 -16.54 -16.84
C VAL A 231 -6.33 -16.72 -17.03
N ARG A 232 -6.86 -17.82 -16.48
CA ARG A 232 -8.27 -18.23 -16.61
C ARG A 232 -9.03 -18.17 -15.30
N ARG A 233 -8.36 -18.45 -14.18
CA ARG A 233 -8.98 -18.36 -12.85
C ARG A 233 -7.99 -17.84 -11.85
N VAL A 234 -8.49 -17.06 -10.91
CA VAL A 234 -7.77 -16.59 -9.74
C VAL A 234 -8.58 -16.96 -8.52
N TYR A 235 -7.99 -17.78 -7.66
CA TYR A 235 -8.54 -18.14 -6.36
C TYR A 235 -7.68 -17.50 -5.28
N CYS A 236 -8.32 -16.87 -4.29
CA CYS A 236 -7.65 -16.30 -3.13
C CYS A 236 -8.27 -16.85 -1.83
N GLU A 237 -7.49 -17.16 -0.81
CA GLU A 237 -8.08 -17.60 0.47
C GLU A 237 -8.89 -16.48 1.14
N LEU A 238 -8.38 -15.24 1.05
CA LEU A 238 -9.07 -14.02 1.43
C LEU A 238 -9.52 -13.28 0.17
N GLU A 239 -10.67 -12.61 0.22
CA GLU A 239 -11.09 -11.69 -0.83
C GLU A 239 -9.96 -10.69 -1.17
N PRO A 240 -9.69 -10.43 -2.46
CA PRO A 240 -8.65 -9.49 -2.85
C PRO A 240 -8.77 -8.13 -2.19
N CYS A 241 -7.67 -7.62 -1.64
CA CYS A 241 -7.71 -6.44 -0.79
C CYS A 241 -7.99 -5.12 -1.54
N MET A 242 -8.46 -4.12 -0.77
CA MET A 242 -8.51 -2.69 -1.12
C MET A 242 -7.61 -1.84 -0.19
N LEU A 243 -6.49 -2.41 0.23
CA LEU A 243 -5.55 -1.77 1.15
C LEU A 243 -4.50 -0.91 0.40
N PRO A 244 -4.03 0.21 1.02
CA PRO A 244 -2.96 1.02 0.46
C PRO A 244 -1.72 0.21 0.09
N GLY A 245 -1.06 0.55 -1.01
CA GLY A 245 0.12 -0.16 -1.53
C GLY A 245 -0.21 -1.32 -2.46
N HIS A 246 -1.33 -2.01 -2.24
CA HIS A 246 -1.62 -3.29 -2.87
C HIS A 246 -2.78 -3.23 -3.86
N TYR A 247 -3.99 -2.88 -3.38
CA TYR A 247 -5.20 -2.78 -4.20
C TYR A 247 -5.46 -4.00 -5.12
N CYS A 248 -5.28 -5.21 -4.58
CA CYS A 248 -5.38 -6.49 -5.30
C CYS A 248 -6.69 -6.62 -6.08
N ALA A 249 -7.82 -6.20 -5.52
CA ALA A 249 -9.10 -6.24 -6.22
C ALA A 249 -9.10 -5.42 -7.52
N VAL A 250 -8.40 -4.28 -7.56
CA VAL A 250 -8.44 -3.37 -8.71
C VAL A 250 -7.46 -3.81 -9.79
N TRP A 251 -6.19 -4.01 -9.45
CA TRP A 251 -5.18 -4.29 -10.47
C TRP A 251 -5.42 -5.65 -11.11
N MET A 252 -5.89 -6.65 -10.36
CA MET A 252 -6.19 -7.95 -10.93
C MET A 252 -7.34 -7.91 -11.92
N GLN A 253 -8.41 -7.16 -11.63
CA GLN A 253 -9.52 -6.99 -12.58
C GLN A 253 -9.07 -6.27 -13.86
N GLN A 254 -8.17 -5.30 -13.75
CA GLN A 254 -7.61 -4.60 -14.91
C GLN A 254 -6.64 -5.49 -15.71
N THR A 255 -5.87 -6.32 -15.02
CA THR A 255 -4.80 -7.15 -15.63
C THR A 255 -5.35 -8.44 -16.24
N PHE A 256 -6.32 -9.08 -15.58
CA PHE A 256 -6.90 -10.37 -15.99
C PHE A 256 -8.40 -10.22 -16.34
N PRO A 257 -8.77 -9.49 -17.40
CA PRO A 257 -10.16 -9.17 -17.72
C PRO A 257 -11.01 -10.39 -18.11
N HIS A 258 -10.39 -11.56 -18.31
CA HIS A 258 -11.06 -12.81 -18.69
C HIS A 258 -10.98 -13.89 -17.61
N ALA A 259 -10.37 -13.60 -16.46
CA ALA A 259 -10.26 -14.56 -15.38
C ALA A 259 -11.55 -14.60 -14.55
N GLU A 260 -11.91 -15.81 -14.11
CA GLU A 260 -12.91 -16.01 -13.06
C GLU A 260 -12.24 -15.79 -11.70
N PHE A 261 -12.83 -14.95 -10.85
CA PHE A 261 -12.32 -14.65 -9.51
C PHE A 261 -13.18 -15.35 -8.45
N THR A 262 -12.53 -16.07 -7.54
CA THR A 262 -13.19 -16.70 -6.40
C THR A 262 -12.37 -16.52 -5.12
N HIS A 263 -13.05 -16.53 -3.99
CA HIS A 263 -12.41 -16.47 -2.67
C HIS A 263 -13.14 -17.33 -1.64
N SER A 264 -12.43 -17.70 -0.56
CA SER A 264 -13.03 -18.48 0.53
C SER A 264 -13.63 -17.62 1.64
N PHE A 265 -12.98 -16.52 2.00
CA PHE A 265 -13.41 -15.65 3.09
C PHE A 265 -13.47 -14.20 2.64
N ASP A 266 -14.56 -13.51 2.99
CA ASP A 266 -14.69 -12.08 2.73
C ASP A 266 -13.61 -11.30 3.48
N PHE A 267 -13.07 -10.27 2.84
CA PHE A 267 -12.01 -9.41 3.38
C PHE A 267 -12.37 -7.96 3.10
N GLY A 268 -13.59 -7.62 3.48
CA GLY A 268 -14.34 -6.45 3.03
C GLY A 268 -13.72 -5.07 3.30
N SER A 269 -14.54 -4.04 3.12
CA SER A 269 -14.08 -2.65 3.05
C SER A 269 -13.69 -2.01 4.39
N ASP A 270 -13.99 -2.64 5.53
CA ASP A 270 -13.73 -2.11 6.87
C ASP A 270 -12.88 -3.07 7.74
N ALA A 271 -12.33 -2.55 8.83
CA ALA A 271 -11.45 -3.30 9.71
C ALA A 271 -12.10 -4.54 10.32
N GLU A 272 -13.38 -4.46 10.68
CA GLU A 272 -14.06 -5.56 11.36
C GLU A 272 -14.25 -6.74 10.41
N SER A 273 -14.69 -6.48 9.18
CA SER A 273 -14.81 -7.50 8.13
C SER A 273 -13.46 -8.13 7.78
N ARG A 274 -12.38 -7.35 7.67
CA ARG A 274 -11.03 -7.88 7.45
C ARG A 274 -10.56 -8.80 8.58
N GLU A 275 -10.76 -8.42 9.84
CA GLU A 275 -10.43 -9.28 10.98
C GLU A 275 -11.30 -10.55 11.01
N ALA A 276 -12.58 -10.45 10.63
CA ALA A 276 -13.48 -11.59 10.58
C ALA A 276 -13.05 -12.60 9.51
N GLY A 277 -12.69 -12.14 8.31
CA GLY A 277 -12.17 -12.97 7.23
C GLY A 277 -10.90 -13.72 7.64
N LEU A 278 -9.91 -12.99 8.16
CA LEU A 278 -8.65 -13.58 8.62
C LEU A 278 -8.87 -14.60 9.74
N ARG A 279 -9.75 -14.29 10.70
CA ARG A 279 -10.13 -15.24 11.76
C ARG A 279 -10.77 -16.50 11.19
N GLY A 280 -11.67 -16.37 10.22
CA GLY A 280 -12.30 -17.49 9.55
C GLY A 280 -11.27 -18.43 8.92
N LEU A 281 -10.31 -17.85 8.19
CA LEU A 281 -9.22 -18.60 7.56
C LEU A 281 -8.36 -19.36 8.59
N ILE A 282 -7.99 -18.71 9.69
CA ILE A 282 -7.21 -19.33 10.77
C ILE A 282 -7.97 -20.54 11.35
N ILE A 283 -9.26 -20.39 11.63
CA ILE A 283 -10.09 -21.45 12.20
C ILE A 283 -10.19 -22.64 11.22
N GLN A 284 -10.45 -22.38 9.94
CA GLN A 284 -10.51 -23.44 8.93
C GLN A 284 -9.18 -24.18 8.80
N THR A 285 -8.06 -23.46 8.77
CA THR A 285 -6.73 -24.08 8.64
C THR A 285 -6.42 -24.98 9.84
N ALA A 286 -6.77 -24.53 11.05
CA ALA A 286 -6.61 -25.34 12.27
C ALA A 286 -7.47 -26.61 12.24
N GLN A 287 -8.71 -26.52 11.75
CA GLN A 287 -9.62 -27.67 11.61
C GLN A 287 -9.13 -28.67 10.56
N GLN A 288 -8.61 -28.19 9.42
CA GLN A 288 -8.06 -29.04 8.37
C GLN A 288 -6.80 -29.78 8.83
N SER A 289 -5.94 -29.11 9.60
CA SER A 289 -4.75 -29.72 10.19
C SER A 289 -5.12 -30.84 11.16
N ALA A 290 -6.13 -30.61 12.01
CA ALA A 290 -6.62 -31.60 12.97
C ALA A 290 -7.38 -32.78 12.34
N ALA A 291 -7.93 -32.61 11.14
CA ALA A 291 -8.64 -33.67 10.41
C ALA A 291 -7.70 -34.51 9.51
N GLY A 292 -6.48 -34.03 9.26
CA GLY A 292 -5.45 -34.72 8.49
C GLY A 292 -4.47 -35.55 9.33
N GLU A 293 -4.53 -35.45 10.67
CA GLU A 293 -3.84 -36.31 11.64
C GLU A 293 -4.72 -37.52 12.03
#